data_AF-A0A971UYB2-F1
#
_entry.id   AF-A0A971UYB2-F1
#
_cell.length_a   1.000
_cell.length_b   1.000
_cell.length_c   1.000
_cell.angle_alpha   90.00
_cell.angle_beta   90.00
_cell.angle_gamma   90.00
#
_symmetry.space_group_name_H-M   'P 1'
#
loop_
_entity.id
_entity.type
_entity.pdbx_description
1 polymer ?
#
loop_
_entity_poly.entity_id
_entity_poly.type
_entity_poly.pdbx_seq_one_letter_code
_entity_poly.pdbx_strand_id
1 'polypeptide(L)'
;MLFISIKKKTIGLLFAAVILCLVAVIIYTTVRVSYNENKYQSVLAMTQMFDDTHFIAYISNVEAHKEKRNIEVFDIAKGEVIRSEPSNIDIQNEVFNYLKTIKSLYTKVMPFPDKGYVIRVPFDPPMKVDQKLLLDSGIKAVDSVFIILSDKEAPIMLILDSQERPYFYTFNASVQPLLEYVKLKPETEKPQESLDDSEQENTDIPTEIETEEKLPDLPDS
;
A
#
# COMPACT_ATOMS: atom_id res chain seq x y z
N MET A 1 12.38 22.72 -57.53
CA MET A 1 13.48 22.79 -56.54
C MET A 1 13.71 24.25 -56.17
N LEU A 2 13.31 24.67 -54.97
CA LEU A 2 13.45 26.05 -54.50
C LEU A 2 14.79 26.19 -53.77
N PHE A 3 15.81 26.69 -54.46
CA PHE A 3 17.11 27.00 -53.86
C PHE A 3 17.02 28.33 -53.12
N ILE A 4 16.77 28.24 -51.81
CA ILE A 4 16.76 29.37 -50.90
C ILE A 4 18.22 29.80 -50.66
N SER A 5 18.65 30.87 -51.33
CA SER A 5 19.96 31.51 -51.15
C SER A 5 19.95 32.38 -49.87
N ILE A 6 20.28 31.80 -48.72
CA ILE A 6 20.41 32.55 -47.46
C ILE A 6 21.83 33.10 -47.32
N LYS A 7 21.96 34.40 -46.98
CA LYS A 7 23.26 35.04 -46.72
C LYS A 7 23.95 34.36 -45.53
N LYS A 8 25.26 34.12 -45.62
CA LYS A 8 26.07 33.52 -44.53
C LYS A 8 25.85 34.18 -43.15
N LYS A 9 25.63 35.51 -43.11
CA LYS A 9 25.34 36.25 -41.86
C LYS A 9 24.00 35.85 -41.23
N THR A 10 22.96 35.59 -42.03
CA THR A 10 21.64 35.17 -41.51
C THR A 10 21.65 33.74 -40.99
N ILE A 11 22.45 32.85 -41.60
CA ILE A 11 22.68 31.49 -41.07
C ILE A 11 23.38 31.55 -39.71
N GLY A 12 24.44 32.36 -39.57
CA GLY A 12 25.14 32.52 -38.29
C GLY A 12 24.23 33.05 -37.17
N LEU A 13 23.35 33.99 -37.49
CA LEU A 13 22.39 34.55 -36.53
C LEU A 13 21.32 33.53 -36.12
N LEU A 14 20.83 32.70 -37.05
CA LEU A 14 19.92 31.60 -36.73
C LEU A 14 20.56 30.57 -35.81
N PHE A 15 21.81 30.16 -36.08
CA PHE A 15 22.53 29.25 -35.20
C PHE A 15 22.73 29.83 -33.79
N ALA A 16 23.10 31.11 -33.69
CA ALA A 16 23.24 31.78 -32.39
C ALA A 16 21.91 31.83 -31.62
N ALA A 17 20.79 32.10 -32.31
CA ALA A 17 19.46 32.10 -31.70
C ALA A 17 19.05 30.69 -31.21
N VAL A 18 19.36 29.64 -31.98
CA VAL A 18 19.10 28.24 -31.57
C VAL A 18 19.92 27.88 -30.34
N ILE A 19 21.21 28.23 -30.29
CA ILE A 19 22.08 27.97 -29.13
C ILE A 19 21.55 28.71 -27.90
N LEU A 20 21.17 29.98 -28.04
CA LEU A 20 20.60 30.76 -26.94
C LEU A 20 19.29 30.16 -26.42
N CYS A 21 18.45 29.65 -27.32
CA CYS A 21 17.22 28.96 -26.95
C CYS A 21 17.50 27.66 -26.18
N LEU A 22 18.49 26.86 -26.61
CA LEU A 22 18.92 25.65 -25.90
C LEU A 22 19.46 25.98 -24.50
N VAL A 23 20.29 27.01 -24.38
CA VAL A 23 20.82 27.46 -23.08
C VAL A 23 19.67 27.90 -22.15
N ALA A 24 18.69 28.64 -22.68
CA ALA A 24 17.52 29.05 -21.90
C ALA A 24 16.68 27.85 -21.43
N VAL A 25 16.49 26.84 -22.28
CA VAL A 25 15.80 25.58 -21.89
C VAL A 25 16.58 24.86 -20.80
N ILE A 26 17.91 24.73 -20.94
CA ILE A 26 18.76 24.10 -19.92
C ILE A 26 18.62 24.84 -18.58
N ILE A 27 18.76 26.16 -18.55
CA ILE A 27 18.61 26.98 -17.35
C ILE A 27 17.20 26.79 -16.74
N TYR A 28 16.16 26.84 -17.56
CA TYR A 28 14.79 26.62 -17.11
C TYR A 28 14.61 25.24 -16.46
N THR A 29 15.12 24.18 -17.10
CA THR A 29 15.04 22.82 -16.56
C THR A 29 15.84 22.66 -15.27
N THR A 30 17.04 23.24 -15.15
CA THR A 30 17.84 23.19 -13.93
C THR A 30 17.16 23.91 -12.77
N VAL A 31 16.57 25.08 -13.01
CA VAL A 31 15.81 25.83 -12.00
C VAL A 31 14.58 25.03 -11.56
N ARG A 32 13.84 24.44 -12.52
CA ARG A 32 12.68 23.60 -12.20
C ARG A 32 13.07 22.35 -11.41
N VAL A 33 14.17 21.70 -11.75
CA VAL A 33 14.69 20.52 -11.05
C VAL A 33 15.11 20.88 -9.62
N SER A 34 15.85 21.98 -9.43
CA SER A 34 16.26 22.44 -8.10
C SER A 34 15.06 22.84 -7.23
N TYR A 35 14.03 23.46 -7.81
CA TYR A 35 12.80 23.74 -7.09
C TYR A 35 12.05 22.47 -6.64
N ASN A 36 12.17 21.39 -7.42
CA ASN A 36 11.47 20.12 -7.17
C ASN A 36 12.33 19.06 -6.48
N GLU A 37 13.51 19.42 -5.96
CA GLU A 37 14.49 18.46 -5.43
C GLU A 37 13.89 17.55 -4.35
N ASN A 38 13.05 18.11 -3.46
CA ASN A 38 12.32 17.33 -2.44
C ASN A 38 11.42 16.25 -3.05
N LYS A 39 10.71 16.56 -4.14
CA LYS A 39 9.81 15.62 -4.83
C LYS A 39 10.59 14.50 -5.53
N TYR A 40 11.76 14.80 -6.07
CA TYR A 40 12.61 13.76 -6.66
C TYR A 40 13.20 12.84 -5.59
N GLN A 41 13.60 13.39 -4.44
CA GLN A 41 14.13 12.61 -3.32
C GLN A 41 13.05 11.73 -2.67
N SER A 42 11.81 12.23 -2.53
CA SER A 42 10.70 11.43 -2.01
C SER A 42 10.36 10.27 -2.93
N VAL A 43 10.23 10.52 -4.24
CA VAL A 43 9.99 9.48 -5.23
C VAL A 43 11.14 8.48 -5.27
N LEU A 44 12.40 8.92 -5.21
CA LEU A 44 13.55 8.01 -5.18
C LEU A 44 13.54 7.13 -3.92
N ALA A 45 13.24 7.71 -2.76
CA ALA A 45 13.10 6.97 -1.50
C ALA A 45 11.93 5.97 -1.57
N MET A 46 10.80 6.35 -2.18
CA MET A 46 9.68 5.45 -2.44
C MET A 46 10.10 4.29 -3.35
N THR A 47 10.75 4.56 -4.48
CA THR A 47 11.19 3.51 -5.43
C THR A 47 12.24 2.57 -4.86
N GLN A 48 12.94 2.97 -3.80
CA GLN A 48 13.89 2.10 -3.09
C GLN A 48 13.20 1.18 -2.07
N MET A 49 11.99 1.54 -1.62
CA MET A 49 11.27 0.82 -0.55
C MET A 49 9.99 0.12 -1.02
N PHE A 50 9.46 0.53 -2.17
CA PHE A 50 8.28 -0.03 -2.82
C PHE A 50 8.65 -0.45 -4.25
N ASP A 51 8.44 -1.72 -4.59
CA ASP A 51 8.54 -2.19 -5.97
C ASP A 51 7.20 -2.04 -6.73
N ASP A 52 6.12 -1.74 -6.00
CA ASP A 52 4.78 -1.56 -6.56
C ASP A 52 4.61 -0.15 -7.15
N THR A 53 4.61 -0.09 -8.49
CA THR A 53 4.42 1.15 -9.24
C THR A 53 3.04 1.78 -9.03
N HIS A 54 2.00 0.98 -8.80
CA HIS A 54 0.65 1.49 -8.55
C HIS A 54 0.58 2.17 -7.19
N PHE A 55 1.20 1.59 -6.16
CA PHE A 55 1.24 2.21 -4.84
C PHE A 55 2.03 3.53 -4.85
N ILE A 56 3.18 3.58 -5.53
CA ILE A 56 3.95 4.83 -5.69
C ILE A 56 3.12 5.91 -6.40
N ALA A 57 2.40 5.53 -7.46
CA ALA A 57 1.51 6.44 -8.18
C ALA A 57 0.35 6.92 -7.30
N TYR A 58 -0.22 6.02 -6.48
CA TYR A 58 -1.27 6.33 -5.52
C TYR A 58 -0.80 7.37 -4.49
N ILE A 59 0.32 7.13 -3.81
CA ILE A 59 0.90 8.07 -2.83
C ILE A 59 1.20 9.43 -3.48
N SER A 60 1.79 9.43 -4.68
CA SER A 60 2.09 10.65 -5.41
C SER A 60 0.84 11.46 -5.75
N ASN A 61 -0.26 10.79 -6.08
CA ASN A 61 -1.54 11.43 -6.38
C ASN A 61 -2.21 11.98 -5.12
N VAL A 62 -2.10 11.26 -4.00
CA VAL A 62 -2.59 11.70 -2.69
C VAL A 62 -1.88 12.98 -2.25
N GLU A 63 -0.55 13.00 -2.30
CA GLU A 63 0.24 14.17 -1.88
C GLU A 63 0.02 15.38 -2.79
N ALA A 64 -0.24 15.15 -4.09
CA ALA A 64 -0.60 16.23 -5.02
C ALA A 64 -1.99 16.85 -4.75
N HIS A 65 -2.85 16.16 -4.00
CA HIS A 65 -4.24 16.55 -3.73
C HIS A 65 -4.54 16.45 -2.23
N LYS A 66 -3.78 17.17 -1.39
CA LYS A 66 -3.93 17.14 0.08
C LYS A 66 -5.32 17.55 0.57
N GLU A 67 -6.12 18.22 -0.26
CA GLU A 67 -7.53 18.51 -0.01
C GLU A 67 -8.44 17.26 0.01
N LYS A 68 -7.95 16.11 -0.48
CA LYS A 68 -8.67 14.84 -0.37
C LYS A 68 -8.66 14.34 1.06
N ARG A 69 -9.77 14.61 1.75
CA ARG A 69 -10.04 14.25 3.14
C ARG A 69 -10.69 12.88 3.32
N ASN A 70 -10.70 12.04 2.29
CA ASN A 70 -11.31 10.73 2.42
C ASN A 70 -10.33 9.74 3.02
N ILE A 71 -10.86 8.84 3.84
CA ILE A 71 -10.20 7.60 4.21
C ILE A 71 -10.30 6.68 3.01
N GLU A 72 -9.16 6.15 2.58
CA GLU A 72 -9.07 5.35 1.37
C GLU A 72 -8.49 3.98 1.71
N VAL A 73 -9.08 2.95 1.10
CA VAL A 73 -8.51 1.60 1.14
C VAL A 73 -7.97 1.28 -0.25
N PHE A 74 -6.66 1.15 -0.32
CA PHE A 74 -5.94 0.67 -1.49
C PHE A 74 -5.75 -0.85 -1.39
N ASP A 75 -6.21 -1.58 -2.39
CA ASP A 75 -5.99 -3.02 -2.53
C ASP A 75 -4.68 -3.24 -3.27
N ILE A 76 -3.69 -3.84 -2.59
CA ILE A 76 -2.34 -3.99 -3.12
C ILE A 76 -2.34 -4.90 -4.35
N ALA A 77 -3.10 -5.99 -4.31
CA ALA A 77 -3.14 -6.95 -5.41
C ALA A 77 -3.81 -6.37 -6.67
N LYS A 78 -4.78 -5.46 -6.50
CA LYS A 78 -5.47 -4.79 -7.62
C LYS A 78 -4.78 -3.51 -8.07
N GLY A 79 -3.93 -2.92 -7.25
CA GLY A 79 -3.26 -1.65 -7.55
C GLY A 79 -4.22 -0.45 -7.58
N GLU A 80 -5.35 -0.50 -6.87
CA GLU A 80 -6.36 0.56 -6.90
C GLU A 80 -7.08 0.80 -5.57
N VAL A 81 -7.72 1.96 -5.44
CA VAL A 81 -8.56 2.31 -4.30
C VAL A 81 -9.92 1.63 -4.44
N ILE A 82 -10.24 0.70 -3.54
CA ILE A 82 -11.50 -0.09 -3.56
C ILE A 82 -12.59 0.49 -2.65
N ARG A 83 -12.20 1.40 -1.74
CA ARG A 83 -13.11 2.12 -0.83
C ARG A 83 -12.61 3.54 -0.62
N SER A 84 -13.53 4.50 -0.57
CA SER A 84 -13.26 5.89 -0.25
C SER A 84 -14.45 6.41 0.55
N GLU A 85 -14.23 6.75 1.81
CA GLU A 85 -15.26 7.23 2.73
C GLU A 85 -14.83 8.58 3.32
N PRO A 86 -15.74 9.51 3.63
CA PRO A 86 -15.38 10.76 4.28
C PRO A 86 -14.65 10.51 5.61
N SER A 87 -13.52 11.20 5.85
CA SER A 87 -12.85 11.13 7.15
C SER A 87 -13.74 11.71 8.23
N ASN A 88 -13.73 11.10 9.41
CA ASN A 88 -14.43 11.56 10.59
C ASN A 88 -13.48 11.57 11.80
N ILE A 89 -13.88 12.30 12.84
CA ILE A 89 -13.04 12.53 14.02
C ILE A 89 -12.81 11.24 14.83
N ASP A 90 -13.75 10.30 14.82
CA ASP A 90 -13.65 9.05 15.57
C ASP A 90 -12.55 8.16 14.99
N ILE A 91 -12.51 8.02 13.66
CA ILE A 91 -11.48 7.26 12.95
C ILE A 91 -10.12 7.95 13.09
N GLN A 92 -10.08 9.29 12.98
CA GLN A 92 -8.85 10.03 13.19
C GLN A 92 -8.31 9.83 14.61
N ASN A 93 -9.15 9.91 15.65
CA ASN A 93 -8.74 9.68 17.02
C ASN A 93 -8.26 8.25 17.28
N GLU A 94 -8.93 7.27 16.69
CA GLU A 94 -8.54 5.86 16.74
C GLU A 94 -7.11 5.68 16.18
N VAL A 95 -6.86 6.17 14.97
CA VAL A 95 -5.53 6.07 14.34
C VAL A 95 -4.48 6.93 15.05
N PHE A 96 -4.87 8.09 15.59
CA PHE A 96 -3.96 8.90 16.41
C PHE A 96 -3.51 8.17 17.67
N ASN A 97 -4.36 7.31 18.25
CA ASN A 97 -3.95 6.47 19.38
C ASN A 97 -2.92 5.41 18.96
N TYR A 98 -2.89 4.96 17.70
CA TYR A 98 -1.85 4.05 17.21
C TYR A 98 -0.47 4.71 17.21
N LEU A 99 -0.39 6.01 16.93
CA LEU A 99 0.88 6.76 16.98
C LEU A 99 1.51 6.73 18.38
N LYS A 100 0.68 6.74 19.42
CA LYS A 100 1.14 6.67 20.82
C LYS A 100 1.70 5.30 21.19
N THR A 101 1.37 4.24 20.44
CA THR A 101 1.80 2.87 20.71
C THR A 101 2.92 2.39 19.81
N ILE A 102 3.54 3.29 19.03
CA ILE A 102 4.73 3.00 18.23
C ILE A 102 5.82 2.37 19.12
N LYS A 103 6.35 1.24 18.67
CA LYS A 103 7.36 0.44 19.38
C LYS A 103 8.76 0.67 18.83
N SER A 104 8.93 0.57 17.51
CA SER A 104 10.23 0.68 16.86
C SER A 104 10.09 1.06 15.39
N LEU A 105 11.19 1.47 14.76
CA LEU A 105 11.30 1.42 13.30
C LEU A 105 11.17 -0.04 12.84
N TYR A 106 10.57 -0.22 11.68
CA TYR A 106 10.53 -1.50 10.97
C TYR A 106 11.79 -1.62 10.11
N THR A 107 12.53 -2.72 10.25
CA THR A 107 13.90 -2.86 9.74
C THR A 107 14.07 -3.87 8.61
N LYS A 108 12.98 -4.51 8.16
CA LYS A 108 13.07 -5.43 7.01
C LYS A 108 13.28 -4.64 5.71
N VAL A 109 14.07 -5.23 4.82
CA VAL A 109 14.56 -4.61 3.58
C VAL A 109 13.43 -4.25 2.60
N MET A 110 12.31 -4.97 2.64
CA MET A 110 11.12 -4.71 1.81
C MET A 110 9.87 -4.76 2.69
N PRO A 111 9.34 -3.62 3.15
CA PRO A 111 8.19 -3.56 4.04
C PRO A 111 6.84 -3.74 3.33
N PHE A 112 6.81 -3.66 2.00
CA PHE A 112 5.56 -3.70 1.26
C PHE A 112 5.20 -5.14 0.87
N PRO A 113 4.03 -5.66 1.29
CA PRO A 113 3.62 -7.02 0.99
C PRO A 113 3.10 -7.15 -0.44
N ASP A 114 3.15 -8.37 -1.02
CA ASP A 114 2.61 -8.65 -2.36
C ASP A 114 1.07 -8.54 -2.41
N LYS A 115 0.41 -8.73 -1.27
CA LYS A 115 -1.05 -8.68 -1.13
C LYS A 115 -1.45 -8.14 0.22
N GLY A 116 -2.70 -7.65 0.27
CA GLY A 116 -3.30 -7.04 1.45
C GLY A 116 -3.85 -5.65 1.12
N TYR A 117 -3.92 -4.81 2.14
CA TYR A 117 -4.57 -3.50 2.03
C TYR A 117 -3.71 -2.41 2.65
N VAL A 118 -3.78 -1.21 2.07
CA VAL A 118 -3.30 0.02 2.71
C VAL A 118 -4.50 0.89 3.03
N ILE A 119 -4.67 1.21 4.31
CA ILE A 119 -5.70 2.13 4.78
C ILE A 119 -5.04 3.48 5.03
N ARG A 120 -5.35 4.47 4.21
CA ARG A 120 -4.93 5.85 4.41
C ARG A 120 -5.94 6.57 5.28
N VAL A 121 -5.48 7.18 6.37
CA VAL A 121 -6.27 8.05 7.23
C VAL A 121 -5.66 9.45 7.23
N PRO A 122 -6.30 10.45 6.58
CA PRO A 122 -5.85 11.83 6.63
C PRO A 122 -6.31 12.52 7.92
N PHE A 123 -5.48 13.42 8.43
CA PHE A 123 -5.76 14.31 9.54
C PHE A 123 -5.99 15.74 9.04
N ASP A 124 -7.10 16.34 9.46
CA ASP A 124 -7.38 17.75 9.17
C ASP A 124 -7.97 18.45 10.41
N PRO A 125 -7.20 19.33 11.08
CA PRO A 125 -5.84 19.76 10.74
C PRO A 125 -4.78 18.67 11.01
N PRO A 126 -3.54 18.82 10.50
CA PRO A 126 -2.42 17.94 10.85
C PRO A 126 -2.24 17.80 12.37
N MET A 127 -2.09 16.56 12.84
CA MET A 127 -2.02 16.27 14.26
C MET A 127 -0.59 16.37 14.76
N LYS A 128 -0.37 17.19 15.81
CA LYS A 128 0.93 17.27 16.49
C LYS A 128 1.19 15.99 17.26
N VAL A 129 2.43 15.52 17.20
CA VAL A 129 2.86 14.31 17.90
C VAL A 129 3.93 14.63 18.93
N ASP A 130 3.89 13.92 20.05
CA ASP A 130 4.87 13.96 21.14
C ASP A 130 5.62 12.62 21.28
N GLN A 131 5.33 11.65 20.41
CA GLN A 131 5.97 10.35 20.44
C GLN A 131 7.46 10.46 20.08
N LYS A 132 8.32 10.00 20.99
CA LYS A 132 9.78 10.16 20.92
C LYS A 132 10.37 9.65 19.61
N LEU A 133 9.96 8.48 19.13
CA LEU A 133 10.49 7.91 17.88
C LEU A 133 10.15 8.75 16.63
N LEU A 134 8.98 9.40 16.62
CA LEU A 134 8.60 10.33 15.55
C LEU A 134 9.44 11.60 15.63
N LEU A 135 9.59 12.16 16.84
CA LEU A 135 10.40 13.36 17.07
C LEU A 135 11.89 13.14 16.73
N ASP A 136 12.45 11.99 17.10
CA ASP A 136 13.83 11.59 16.77
C ASP A 136 14.02 11.46 15.24
N SER A 137 12.94 11.15 14.51
CA SER A 137 12.90 11.11 13.03
C SER A 137 12.58 12.47 12.39
N GLY A 138 12.46 13.53 13.19
CA GLY A 138 12.15 14.89 12.73
C GLY A 138 10.66 15.16 12.45
N ILE A 139 9.78 14.19 12.74
CA ILE A 139 8.33 14.27 12.50
C ILE A 139 7.66 14.89 13.73
N LYS A 140 7.19 16.14 13.59
CA LYS A 140 6.53 16.91 14.67
C LYS A 140 5.02 16.98 14.54
N ALA A 141 4.52 16.79 13.33
CA ALA A 141 3.10 16.71 12.99
C ALA A 141 2.92 15.72 11.86
N VAL A 142 1.73 15.11 11.80
CA VAL A 142 1.38 14.08 10.82
C VAL A 142 0.15 14.55 10.05
N ASP A 143 0.26 14.58 8.72
CA ASP A 143 -0.83 14.93 7.80
C ASP A 143 -1.70 13.71 7.48
N SER A 144 -1.09 12.54 7.37
CA SER A 144 -1.76 11.28 7.04
C SER A 144 -0.97 10.10 7.59
N VAL A 145 -1.70 9.05 7.96
CA VAL A 145 -1.13 7.77 8.38
C VAL A 145 -1.60 6.69 7.42
N PHE A 146 -0.69 5.81 7.03
CA PHE A 146 -0.96 4.67 6.18
C PHE A 146 -0.79 3.39 7.02
N ILE A 147 -1.87 2.64 7.22
CA ILE A 147 -1.83 1.34 7.88
C ILE A 147 -1.75 0.26 6.81
N ILE A 148 -0.61 -0.43 6.76
CA ILE A 148 -0.36 -1.52 5.81
C ILE A 148 -0.71 -2.83 6.49
N LEU A 149 -1.63 -3.57 5.88
CA LEU A 149 -2.12 -4.85 6.32
C LEU A 149 -1.65 -5.91 5.34
N SER A 150 -1.02 -6.96 5.88
CA SER A 150 -0.64 -8.17 5.15
C SER A 150 -1.40 -9.36 5.73
N ASP A 151 -1.52 -10.43 4.97
CA ASP A 151 -2.02 -11.72 5.43
C ASP A 151 -1.01 -12.46 6.33
N LYS A 152 0.30 -12.22 6.14
CA LYS A 152 1.38 -12.97 6.80
C LYS A 152 2.04 -12.24 7.96
N GLU A 153 1.89 -10.92 8.00
CA GLU A 153 2.62 -10.07 8.94
C GLU A 153 1.68 -9.19 9.78
N ALA A 154 2.16 -8.84 10.96
CA ALA A 154 1.47 -7.86 11.79
C ALA A 154 1.36 -6.51 11.04
N PRO A 155 0.29 -5.73 11.29
CA PRO A 155 0.13 -4.41 10.71
C PRO A 155 1.34 -3.52 10.96
N ILE A 156 1.76 -2.80 9.93
CA ILE A 156 2.81 -1.78 10.02
C ILE A 156 2.25 -0.42 9.65
N MET A 157 2.86 0.61 10.20
CA MET A 157 2.46 1.99 9.99
C MET A 157 3.49 2.69 9.12
N LEU A 158 3.04 3.31 8.03
CA LEU A 158 3.82 4.20 7.19
C LEU A 158 3.41 5.65 7.49
N ILE A 159 4.42 6.49 7.75
CA ILE A 159 4.28 7.94 7.90
C ILE A 159 5.24 8.59 6.93
N LEU A 160 4.78 9.66 6.27
CA LEU A 160 5.61 10.50 5.42
C LEU A 160 6.07 11.71 6.23
N ASP A 161 7.37 12.03 6.17
CA ASP A 161 7.87 13.26 6.77
C ASP A 161 7.53 14.51 5.91
N SER A 162 7.97 15.68 6.33
CA SER A 162 7.74 16.93 5.58
C SER A 162 8.37 16.97 4.19
N GLN A 163 9.29 16.04 3.89
CA GLN A 163 9.91 15.86 2.58
C GLN A 163 9.31 14.64 1.86
N GLU A 164 8.14 14.15 2.29
CA GLU A 164 7.45 12.98 1.75
C GLU A 164 8.28 11.68 1.83
N ARG A 165 9.29 11.61 2.70
CA ARG A 165 10.11 10.40 2.86
C ARG A 165 9.38 9.36 3.72
N PRO A 166 9.43 8.07 3.35
CA PRO A 166 8.75 7.00 4.06
C PRO A 166 9.45 6.62 5.36
N TYR A 167 8.69 6.54 6.45
CA TYR A 167 9.12 5.91 7.70
C TYR A 167 8.13 4.83 8.10
N PHE A 168 8.65 3.63 8.34
CA PHE A 168 7.87 2.47 8.73
C PHE A 168 8.06 2.17 10.21
N TYR A 169 6.95 1.97 10.91
CA TYR A 169 6.93 1.72 12.34
C TYR A 169 6.10 0.49 12.67
N THR A 170 6.57 -0.27 13.65
CA THR A 170 5.73 -1.23 14.36
C THR A 170 5.00 -0.52 15.49
N PHE A 171 3.78 -0.95 15.81
CA PHE A 171 2.97 -0.37 16.87
C PHE A 171 2.20 -1.44 17.64
N ASN A 172 1.60 -1.06 18.78
CA ASN A 172 0.88 -1.97 19.65
C ASN A 172 -0.57 -1.54 19.82
N ALA A 173 -1.39 -1.79 18.80
CA ALA A 173 -2.82 -1.56 18.85
C ALA A 173 -3.54 -2.58 17.96
N SER A 174 -4.79 -2.90 18.31
CA SER A 174 -5.66 -3.69 17.44
C SER A 174 -6.16 -2.80 16.30
N VAL A 175 -6.03 -3.26 15.06
CA VAL A 175 -6.56 -2.57 13.87
C VAL A 175 -8.03 -2.92 13.59
N GLN A 176 -8.65 -3.78 14.41
CA GLN A 176 -10.03 -4.22 14.21
C GLN A 176 -11.04 -3.06 14.19
N PRO A 177 -10.97 -2.05 15.09
CA PRO A 177 -11.87 -0.90 15.00
C PRO A 177 -11.74 -0.16 13.67
N LEU A 178 -10.51 0.03 13.19
CA LEU A 178 -10.26 0.65 11.89
C LEU A 178 -10.86 -0.16 10.73
N LEU A 179 -10.72 -1.49 10.74
CA LEU A 179 -11.30 -2.38 9.73
C LEU A 179 -12.83 -2.30 9.69
N GLU A 180 -13.48 -2.24 10.85
CA GLU A 180 -14.93 -2.07 10.96
C GLU A 180 -15.40 -0.75 10.36
N TYR A 181 -14.69 0.36 10.66
CA TYR A 181 -15.02 1.67 10.10
C TYR A 181 -14.98 1.69 8.58
N VAL A 182 -13.96 1.06 7.97
CA VAL A 182 -13.83 0.99 6.51
C VAL A 182 -14.57 -0.20 5.89
N LYS A 183 -15.33 -0.95 6.69
CA LYS A 183 -16.11 -2.14 6.28
C LYS A 183 -15.28 -3.17 5.51
N LEU A 184 -14.02 -3.35 5.92
CA LEU A 184 -13.16 -4.40 5.40
C LEU A 184 -13.35 -5.66 6.24
N LYS A 185 -13.65 -6.77 5.56
CA LYS A 185 -13.61 -8.09 6.18
C LYS A 185 -12.22 -8.66 5.97
N PRO A 186 -11.51 -9.13 7.01
CA PRO A 186 -10.29 -9.92 6.78
C PRO A 186 -10.68 -11.17 5.99
N GLU A 187 -10.01 -11.41 4.86
CA GLU A 187 -10.15 -12.68 4.15
C GLU A 187 -9.67 -13.78 5.09
N THR A 188 -10.62 -14.52 5.65
CA THR A 188 -10.34 -15.66 6.51
C THR A 188 -9.81 -16.76 5.61
N GLU A 189 -8.60 -17.25 5.89
CA GLU A 189 -8.01 -18.40 5.20
C GLU A 189 -9.04 -19.53 5.13
N LYS A 190 -9.40 -19.97 3.91
CA LYS A 190 -10.08 -21.25 3.75
C LYS A 190 -9.07 -22.34 4.14
N PRO A 191 -9.37 -23.23 5.09
CA PRO A 191 -8.53 -24.38 5.35
C PRO A 191 -8.36 -25.17 4.06
N GLN A 192 -7.11 -25.39 3.66
CA GLN A 192 -6.76 -26.29 2.57
C GLN A 192 -7.26 -27.69 2.94
N GLU A 193 -8.14 -28.27 2.13
CA GLU A 193 -8.42 -29.70 2.15
C GLU A 193 -7.10 -30.43 1.88
N SER A 194 -6.56 -31.06 2.92
CA SER A 194 -5.48 -32.03 2.79
C SER A 194 -6.06 -33.25 2.07
N LEU A 195 -5.65 -33.44 0.82
CA LEU A 195 -5.69 -34.73 0.15
C LEU A 195 -4.75 -35.66 0.93
N ASP A 196 -5.34 -36.56 1.70
CA ASP A 196 -4.64 -37.66 2.35
C ASP A 196 -4.58 -38.82 1.35
N ASP A 197 -3.43 -38.98 0.71
CA ASP A 197 -3.04 -40.21 0.03
C ASP A 197 -2.54 -41.20 1.10
N SER A 198 -3.29 -42.28 1.31
CA SER A 198 -2.68 -43.52 1.78
C SER A 198 -3.22 -44.71 0.99
N GLU A 199 -2.27 -45.39 0.37
CA GLU A 199 -2.42 -46.57 -0.47
C GLU A 199 -2.77 -47.83 0.34
N GLN A 200 -3.56 -48.69 -0.30
CA GLN A 200 -3.52 -50.15 -0.31
C GLN A 200 -3.81 -50.95 0.98
N GLU A 201 -4.92 -51.70 0.94
CA GLU A 201 -4.85 -53.15 1.14
C GLU A 201 -5.91 -53.86 0.28
N ASN A 202 -5.45 -54.59 -0.73
CA ASN A 202 -6.24 -55.55 -1.49
C ASN A 202 -5.81 -56.94 -1.02
N THR A 203 -6.72 -57.70 -0.42
CA THR A 203 -6.58 -59.16 -0.33
C THR A 203 -7.94 -59.81 -0.59
N ASP A 204 -8.03 -60.51 -1.71
CA ASP A 204 -9.12 -61.40 -2.11
C ASP A 204 -9.33 -62.53 -1.10
N ILE A 205 -10.59 -62.95 -0.90
CA ILE A 205 -11.11 -64.34 -0.91
C ILE A 205 -12.65 -64.29 -0.82
N PRO A 206 -13.42 -64.89 -1.75
CA PRO A 206 -14.87 -65.00 -1.66
C PRO A 206 -15.32 -66.44 -1.40
N THR A 207 -16.12 -66.69 -0.34
CA THR A 207 -16.79 -67.99 -0.16
C THR A 207 -18.09 -67.85 0.65
N GLU A 208 -19.20 -68.28 0.02
CA GLU A 208 -20.46 -68.87 0.56
C GLU A 208 -21.33 -68.01 1.51
N ILE A 209 -22.48 -67.48 1.07
CA ILE A 209 -23.81 -68.12 0.98
C ILE A 209 -24.15 -69.00 2.20
N GLU A 210 -24.91 -68.44 3.15
CA GLU A 210 -25.94 -69.18 3.87
C GLU A 210 -27.12 -68.27 4.22
N THR A 211 -28.30 -68.81 3.92
CA THR A 211 -29.64 -68.22 4.08
C THR A 211 -30.27 -68.90 5.28
N GLU A 212 -30.78 -68.15 6.26
CA GLU A 212 -31.87 -68.58 7.15
C GLU A 212 -32.38 -67.32 7.89
N GLU A 213 -33.43 -66.69 7.39
CA GLU A 213 -34.85 -66.97 7.68
C GLU A 213 -35.30 -66.37 9.03
N LYS A 214 -36.08 -65.31 8.87
CA LYS A 214 -36.76 -64.50 9.88
C LYS A 214 -38.11 -65.17 10.20
N LEU A 215 -38.39 -65.46 11.47
CA LEU A 215 -39.74 -65.77 11.95
C LEU A 215 -40.23 -64.67 12.93
N PRO A 216 -41.53 -64.30 12.91
CA PRO A 216 -42.01 -63.00 13.34
C PRO A 216 -42.62 -62.99 14.75
N ASP A 217 -42.76 -61.76 15.26
CA ASP A 217 -43.56 -61.39 16.42
C ASP A 217 -45.01 -61.91 16.36
N LEU A 218 -45.52 -62.36 17.50
CA LEU A 218 -46.96 -62.55 17.76
C LEU A 218 -47.36 -61.71 18.98
N PRO A 219 -48.54 -61.06 18.95
CA PRO A 219 -48.93 -60.02 19.89
C PRO A 219 -49.70 -60.56 21.11
N ASP A 220 -49.82 -59.67 22.11
CA ASP A 220 -50.58 -59.80 23.35
C ASP A 220 -52.02 -60.33 23.19
N SER A 221 -52.40 -61.21 24.11
CA SER A 221 -53.77 -61.38 24.63
C SER A 221 -53.71 -61.92 26.06
#